data_AF-A0A2K0XGA8-F1
#
_entry.id   AF-A0A2K0XGA8-F1
#
_cell.length_a   1.000
_cell.length_b   1.000
_cell.length_c   1.000
_cell.angle_alpha   90.00
_cell.angle_beta   90.00
_cell.angle_gamma   90.00
#
_symmetry.space_group_name_H-M   'P 1'
#
loop_
_entity.id
_entity.type
_entity.pdbx_description
1 polymer ?
#
loop_
_entity_poly.entity_id
_entity_poly.type
_entity_poly.pdbx_seq_one_letter_code
_entity_poly.pdbx_strand_id
1 'polypeptide(L)'
;MEITQKEAKDAMKNTFCRLMLLPAAGEVRWLGTVSDLVELVHIMWYDGLTIDEHGQVLNFSTSVNRLCERLGLRAPRKPNTVMNNIRNRKNYDRMLIVRCQHLMEQGEEPLARFIKEERGEEEGSLSNSLSPDPSPKGRGVIS
;
A
#
# COMPACT_ATOMS: atom_id res chain seq x y z
N MET A 1 -18.50 -16.37 -15.55
CA MET A 1 -17.42 -17.35 -15.29
C MET A 1 -17.39 -17.54 -13.79
N GLU A 2 -17.42 -18.75 -13.26
CA GLU A 2 -17.36 -18.96 -11.81
C GLU A 2 -15.89 -18.85 -11.37
N ILE A 3 -15.56 -17.85 -10.55
CA ILE A 3 -14.18 -17.60 -10.09
C ILE A 3 -14.01 -18.21 -8.70
N THR A 4 -13.09 -19.16 -8.55
CA THR A 4 -12.83 -19.80 -7.25
C THR A 4 -12.06 -18.88 -6.30
N GLN A 5 -12.16 -19.13 -5.00
CA GLN A 5 -11.34 -18.43 -3.98
C GLN A 5 -9.84 -18.65 -4.19
N LYS A 6 -9.45 -19.76 -4.82
CA LYS A 6 -8.04 -20.01 -5.16
C LYS A 6 -7.57 -19.04 -6.24
N GLU A 7 -8.33 -18.91 -7.33
CA GLU A 7 -8.00 -17.99 -8.43
C GLU A 7 -8.01 -16.53 -7.97
N ALA A 8 -9.01 -16.12 -7.18
CA ALA A 8 -9.04 -14.78 -6.60
C ALA A 8 -7.86 -14.52 -5.66
N LYS A 9 -7.51 -15.47 -4.79
CA LYS A 9 -6.32 -15.38 -3.95
C LYS A 9 -5.05 -15.26 -4.81
N ASP A 10 -4.89 -16.10 -5.81
CA ASP A 10 -3.69 -16.15 -6.65
C ASP A 10 -3.54 -14.85 -7.46
N ALA A 11 -4.63 -14.26 -7.97
CA ALA A 11 -4.62 -12.93 -8.60
C ALA A 11 -4.26 -11.80 -7.62
N MET A 12 -4.76 -11.85 -6.37
CA MET A 12 -4.41 -10.86 -5.33
C MET A 12 -2.91 -10.87 -4.96
N LYS A 13 -2.17 -11.97 -5.17
CA LYS A 13 -0.75 -12.11 -4.80
C LYS A 13 0.14 -11.08 -5.49
N ASN A 14 0.01 -10.92 -6.80
CA ASN A 14 0.86 -10.01 -7.57
C ASN A 14 0.74 -8.57 -7.06
N THR A 15 -0.49 -8.12 -6.83
CA THR A 15 -0.75 -6.80 -6.24
C THR A 15 -0.20 -6.70 -4.82
N PHE A 16 -0.40 -7.70 -3.97
CA PHE A 16 0.14 -7.70 -2.60
C PHE A 16 1.67 -7.58 -2.58
N CYS A 17 2.38 -8.37 -3.39
CA CYS A 17 3.83 -8.32 -3.51
C CYS A 17 4.30 -6.93 -3.96
N ARG A 18 3.60 -6.29 -4.91
CA ARG A 18 3.87 -4.90 -5.30
C ARG A 18 3.72 -3.92 -4.14
N LEU A 19 2.63 -4.01 -3.36
CA LEU A 19 2.42 -3.11 -2.21
C LEU A 19 3.48 -3.27 -1.12
N MET A 20 3.97 -4.50 -0.90
CA MET A 20 5.04 -4.79 0.06
C MET A 20 6.42 -4.25 -0.37
N LEU A 21 6.59 -3.93 -1.67
CA LEU A 21 7.82 -3.43 -2.29
C LEU A 21 7.83 -1.92 -2.55
N LEU A 22 6.72 -1.20 -2.29
CA LEU A 22 6.64 0.27 -2.48
C LEU A 22 7.81 0.96 -1.73
N PRO A 23 8.65 1.76 -2.41
CA PRO A 23 9.87 2.30 -1.79
C PRO A 23 9.56 3.37 -0.74
N ALA A 24 8.48 4.14 -0.92
CA ALA A 24 8.03 5.18 0.00
C ALA A 24 6.51 5.09 0.26
N ALA A 25 6.10 5.59 1.42
CA ALA A 25 4.69 5.79 1.73
C ALA A 25 4.13 6.97 0.91
N GLY A 26 2.95 6.79 0.30
CA GLY A 26 2.23 7.85 -0.42
C GLY A 26 2.04 7.63 -1.91
N GLU A 27 2.84 6.77 -2.56
CA GLU A 27 2.66 6.41 -3.99
C GLU A 27 1.31 5.72 -4.25
N VAL A 28 0.82 4.98 -3.26
CA VAL A 28 -0.43 4.23 -3.34
C VAL A 28 -1.27 4.51 -2.11
N ARG A 29 -2.52 4.91 -2.37
CA ARG A 29 -3.55 5.09 -1.36
C ARG A 29 -4.46 3.87 -1.29
N TRP A 30 -4.59 3.30 -0.10
CA TRP A 30 -5.60 2.29 0.20
C TRP A 30 -6.98 2.93 0.38
N LEU A 31 -7.98 2.37 -0.31
CA LEU A 31 -9.38 2.78 -0.25
C LEU A 31 -10.25 1.78 0.54
N GLY A 32 -9.75 0.57 0.80
CA GLY A 32 -10.43 -0.44 1.61
C GLY A 32 -10.50 -0.09 3.09
N THR A 33 -11.25 -0.89 3.85
CA THR A 33 -11.23 -0.76 5.32
C THR A 33 -9.93 -1.32 5.92
N VAL A 34 -9.63 -0.97 7.18
CA VAL A 34 -8.54 -1.61 7.94
C VAL A 34 -8.77 -3.11 8.10
N SER A 35 -10.03 -3.56 8.18
CA SER A 35 -10.33 -5.00 8.21
C SER A 35 -9.95 -5.68 6.90
N ASP A 36 -10.20 -5.03 5.77
CA ASP A 36 -9.89 -5.56 4.44
C ASP A 36 -8.38 -5.74 4.29
N LEU A 37 -7.59 -4.75 4.72
CA LEU A 37 -6.13 -4.83 4.73
C LEU A 37 -5.60 -5.95 5.66
N VAL A 38 -6.18 -6.09 6.85
CA VAL A 38 -5.81 -7.18 7.78
C VAL A 38 -6.18 -8.56 7.21
N GLU A 39 -7.30 -8.67 6.50
CA GLU A 39 -7.72 -9.90 5.81
C GLU A 39 -6.77 -10.23 4.64
N LEU A 40 -6.41 -9.24 3.81
CA LEU A 40 -5.41 -9.37 2.75
C LEU A 40 -4.09 -9.90 3.29
N VAL A 41 -3.54 -9.25 4.32
CA VAL A 41 -2.28 -9.69 4.95
C VAL A 41 -2.42 -11.08 5.53
N HIS A 42 -3.55 -11.42 6.16
CA HIS A 42 -3.76 -12.75 6.72
C HIS A 42 -3.72 -13.84 5.65
N ILE A 43 -4.39 -13.61 4.51
CA ILE A 43 -4.41 -14.56 3.38
C ILE A 43 -2.98 -14.80 2.86
N MET A 44 -2.18 -13.74 2.70
CA MET A 44 -0.82 -13.83 2.14
C MET A 44 0.21 -14.34 3.15
N TRP A 45 0.06 -13.99 4.43
CA TRP A 45 0.85 -14.53 5.53
C TRP A 45 0.64 -16.04 5.71
N TYR A 46 -0.61 -16.52 5.59
CA TYR A 46 -0.94 -17.94 5.66
C TYR A 46 -0.34 -18.76 4.50
N ASP A 47 -0.23 -18.15 3.31
CA ASP A 47 0.50 -18.71 2.15
C ASP A 47 2.03 -18.53 2.26
N GLY A 48 2.57 -17.98 3.36
CA GLY A 48 4.00 -17.82 3.60
C GLY A 48 4.68 -16.66 2.85
N LEU A 49 3.91 -15.77 2.20
CA LEU A 49 4.44 -14.75 1.29
C LEU A 49 5.04 -13.51 1.98
N THR A 50 4.93 -13.41 3.30
CA THR A 50 5.46 -12.28 4.06
C THR A 50 6.80 -12.65 4.69
N ILE A 51 7.87 -12.50 3.93
CA ILE A 51 9.25 -12.81 4.37
C ILE A 51 10.06 -11.54 4.68
N ASP A 52 11.07 -11.69 5.53
CA ASP A 52 12.13 -10.70 5.74
C ASP A 52 13.28 -10.86 4.73
N GLU A 53 14.31 -10.03 4.89
CA GLU A 53 15.54 -10.01 4.09
C GLU A 53 16.41 -11.27 4.23
N HIS A 54 16.15 -12.12 5.24
CA HIS A 54 16.80 -13.41 5.44
C HIS A 54 15.96 -14.58 4.90
N GLY A 55 14.81 -14.29 4.29
CA GLY A 55 13.87 -15.29 3.77
C GLY A 55 12.99 -15.93 4.86
N GLN A 56 13.04 -15.43 6.10
CA GLN A 56 12.25 -15.96 7.21
C GLN A 56 10.83 -15.37 7.19
N VAL A 57 9.82 -16.22 7.36
CA VAL A 57 8.42 -15.80 7.41
C VAL A 57 8.19 -14.94 8.66
N LEU A 58 7.72 -13.70 8.42
CA LEU A 58 7.32 -12.74 9.43
C LEU A 58 6.12 -13.23 10.24
N ASN A 59 6.04 -12.82 11.50
CA ASN A 59 4.80 -13.00 12.27
C ASN A 59 3.70 -12.07 11.73
N PHE A 60 2.43 -12.50 11.86
CA PHE A 60 1.26 -11.79 11.32
C PHE A 60 1.18 -10.30 11.72
N SER A 61 1.49 -9.95 12.96
CA SER A 61 1.44 -8.55 13.41
C SER A 61 2.50 -7.69 12.73
N THR A 62 3.72 -8.21 12.55
CA THR A 62 4.79 -7.53 11.81
C THR A 62 4.42 -7.37 10.33
N SER A 63 3.80 -8.39 9.72
CA SER A 63 3.32 -8.31 8.33
C SER A 63 2.25 -7.21 8.15
N VAL A 64 1.30 -7.10 9.09
CA VAL A 64 0.28 -6.04 9.06
C VAL A 64 0.91 -4.66 9.25
N ASN A 65 1.82 -4.52 10.22
CA ASN A 65 2.51 -3.25 10.46
C ASN A 65 3.30 -2.80 9.23
N ARG A 66 4.06 -3.71 8.59
CA ARG A 66 4.88 -3.43 7.41
C ARG A 66 4.04 -2.99 6.21
N LEU A 67 2.91 -3.63 5.93
CA LEU A 67 2.02 -3.18 4.85
C LEU A 67 1.36 -1.84 5.19
N CYS A 68 0.92 -1.63 6.43
CA CYS A 68 0.38 -0.33 6.85
C CYS A 68 1.40 0.80 6.68
N GLU A 69 2.65 0.59 7.08
CA GLU A 69 3.76 1.55 6.92
C GLU A 69 4.00 1.91 5.44
N ARG A 70 4.10 0.90 4.55
CA ARG A 70 4.26 1.09 3.10
C ARG A 70 3.12 1.88 2.45
N LEU A 71 1.93 1.84 3.04
CA LEU A 71 0.73 2.56 2.56
C LEU A 71 0.47 3.88 3.32
N GLY A 72 1.37 4.31 4.22
CA GLY A 72 1.18 5.52 5.03
C GLY A 72 0.02 5.43 6.05
N LEU A 73 -0.42 4.21 6.38
CA LEU A 73 -1.56 3.94 7.24
C LEU A 73 -1.14 3.70 8.69
N ARG A 74 -1.99 4.13 9.64
CA ARG A 74 -1.83 3.76 11.04
C ARG A 74 -2.20 2.28 11.26
N ALA A 75 -1.22 1.48 11.65
CA ALA A 75 -1.44 0.06 11.96
C ALA A 75 -2.42 -0.14 13.15
N PRO A 76 -3.29 -1.17 13.11
CA PRO A 76 -4.21 -1.47 14.20
C PRO A 76 -3.48 -2.05 15.42
N ARG A 77 -3.78 -1.53 16.62
CA ARG A 77 -3.12 -1.94 17.89
C ARG A 77 -3.21 -3.45 18.21
N LYS A 78 -4.20 -4.18 17.65
CA LYS A 78 -4.43 -5.60 17.90
C LYS A 78 -4.86 -6.33 16.62
N PRO A 79 -3.93 -6.64 15.69
CA PRO A 79 -4.28 -7.27 14.40
C PRO A 79 -5.03 -8.60 14.56
N ASN A 80 -4.62 -9.44 15.51
CA ASN A 80 -5.29 -10.70 15.85
C ASN A 80 -6.76 -10.50 16.28
N THR A 81 -7.07 -9.46 17.06
CA THR A 81 -8.46 -9.15 17.45
C THR A 81 -9.29 -8.71 16.25
N VAL A 82 -8.71 -7.92 15.34
CA VAL A 82 -9.39 -7.54 14.08
C VAL A 82 -9.67 -8.79 13.24
N MET A 83 -8.69 -9.69 13.09
CA MET A 83 -8.87 -10.92 12.32
C MET A 83 -9.92 -11.87 12.93
N ASN A 84 -9.94 -12.01 14.25
CA ASN A 84 -10.99 -12.79 14.94
C ASN A 84 -12.39 -12.18 14.71
N ASN A 85 -12.50 -10.86 14.73
CA ASN A 85 -13.77 -10.18 14.42
C ASN A 85 -14.19 -10.37 12.95
N ILE A 86 -13.25 -10.48 12.01
CA ILE A 86 -13.52 -10.79 10.59
C ILE A 86 -14.04 -12.24 10.46
N ARG A 87 -13.35 -13.21 11.08
CA ARG A 87 -13.75 -14.63 11.07
C ARG A 87 -15.15 -14.87 11.68
N ASN A 88 -15.55 -14.02 12.64
CA ASN A 88 -16.86 -14.09 13.31
C ASN A 88 -17.97 -13.27 12.61
N ARG A 89 -17.74 -12.74 11.39
CA ARG A 89 -18.78 -12.02 10.62
C ARG A 89 -19.89 -12.98 10.18
N LYS A 90 -21.14 -12.64 10.48
CA LYS A 90 -22.32 -13.35 9.97
C LYS A 90 -22.53 -13.17 8.46
N ASN A 91 -22.08 -12.05 7.90
CA ASN A 91 -22.29 -11.68 6.50
C ASN A 91 -21.05 -12.05 5.70
N TYR A 92 -21.08 -13.21 5.05
CA TYR A 92 -19.96 -13.78 4.30
C TYR A 92 -19.49 -12.85 3.16
N ASP A 93 -20.42 -12.21 2.47
CA ASP A 93 -20.16 -11.29 1.33
C ASP A 93 -19.34 -10.05 1.70
N ARG A 94 -19.13 -9.79 3.00
CA ARG A 94 -18.25 -8.71 3.49
C ARG A 94 -16.80 -9.13 3.64
N MET A 95 -16.47 -10.41 3.46
CA MET A 95 -15.08 -10.86 3.36
C MET A 95 -14.41 -10.22 2.14
N LEU A 96 -13.12 -9.91 2.24
CA LEU A 96 -12.35 -9.39 1.12
C LEU A 96 -12.31 -10.38 -0.03
N ILE A 97 -11.99 -11.66 0.25
CA ILE A 97 -11.84 -12.67 -0.81
C ILE A 97 -13.10 -12.82 -1.67
N VAL A 98 -14.29 -12.76 -1.05
CA VAL A 98 -15.58 -12.87 -1.74
C VAL A 98 -15.84 -11.64 -2.62
N ARG A 99 -15.52 -10.43 -2.13
CA ARG A 99 -15.59 -9.21 -2.95
C ARG A 99 -14.61 -9.25 -4.11
N CYS A 100 -13.39 -9.74 -3.90
CA CYS A 100 -12.38 -9.91 -4.95
C CYS A 100 -12.83 -10.90 -6.03
N GLN A 101 -13.41 -12.04 -5.65
CA GLN A 101 -14.04 -12.98 -6.60
C GLN A 101 -15.10 -12.27 -7.45
N HIS A 102 -16.02 -11.54 -6.81
CA HIS A 102 -17.11 -10.87 -7.52
C HIS A 102 -16.64 -9.76 -8.47
N LEU A 103 -15.53 -9.08 -8.17
CA LEU A 103 -14.89 -8.15 -9.10
C LEU A 103 -14.32 -8.90 -10.33
N MET A 104 -13.66 -10.04 -10.12
CA MET A 104 -13.13 -10.86 -11.22
C MET A 104 -14.24 -11.48 -12.08
N GLU A 105 -15.39 -11.83 -11.50
CA GLU A 105 -16.58 -12.26 -12.25
C GLU A 105 -17.12 -11.15 -13.17
N GLN A 106 -16.93 -9.88 -12.79
CA GLN A 106 -17.25 -8.69 -13.58
C GLN A 106 -16.14 -8.32 -14.59
N GLY A 107 -14.99 -9.03 -14.59
CA GLY A 107 -13.84 -8.73 -15.43
C GLY A 107 -12.89 -7.66 -14.87
N GLU A 108 -12.98 -7.32 -13.59
CA GLU A 108 -12.08 -6.38 -12.91
C GLU A 108 -10.96 -7.10 -12.13
N GLU A 109 -9.80 -6.44 -12.01
CA GLU A 109 -8.71 -6.89 -11.13
C GLU A 109 -9.16 -6.91 -9.66
N PRO A 110 -8.81 -7.95 -8.87
CA PRO A 110 -9.43 -8.22 -7.57
C PRO A 110 -9.26 -7.11 -6.53
N LEU A 111 -8.20 -6.30 -6.65
CA LEU A 111 -7.91 -5.18 -5.74
C LEU A 111 -8.04 -3.79 -6.40
N ALA A 112 -8.54 -3.69 -7.64
CA ALA A 112 -8.64 -2.41 -8.37
C ALA A 112 -9.43 -1.35 -7.58
N ARG A 113 -10.60 -1.71 -7.03
CA ARG A 113 -11.44 -0.79 -6.26
C ARG A 113 -10.89 -0.45 -4.86
N PHE A 114 -9.81 -1.10 -4.42
CA PHE A 114 -9.20 -0.91 -3.10
C PHE A 114 -7.92 -0.07 -3.14
N ILE A 115 -7.44 0.27 -4.34
CA ILE A 115 -6.11 0.85 -4.58
C ILE A 115 -6.28 2.04 -5.51
N LYS A 116 -5.79 3.20 -5.08
CA LYS A 116 -5.60 4.37 -5.95
C LYS A 116 -4.12 4.67 -6.03
N GLU A 117 -3.59 4.76 -7.24
CA GLU A 117 -2.24 5.27 -7.48
C GLU A 117 -2.29 6.79 -7.39
N GLU A 118 -1.48 7.36 -6.51
CA GLU A 118 -1.30 8.80 -6.45
C GLU A 118 -0.22 9.13 -7.49
N ARG A 119 -0.65 9.69 -8.64
CA ARG A 119 0.30 10.29 -9.56
C ARG A 119 1.01 11.40 -8.81
N GLY A 120 2.33 11.34 -8.74
CA GLY A 120 3.12 12.43 -8.19
C GLY A 120 2.71 13.71 -8.90
N GLU A 121 2.27 14.71 -8.13
CA GLU A 121 2.29 16.08 -8.60
C GLU A 121 3.77 16.42 -8.80
N GLU A 122 4.24 16.35 -10.06
CA GLU A 122 5.52 16.94 -10.43
C GLU A 122 5.46 18.40 -9.96
N GLU A 123 6.38 18.80 -9.07
CA GLU A 123 6.46 20.19 -8.61
C GLU A 123 6.84 21.08 -9.80
N GLY A 124 5.82 21.55 -10.50
CA GLY A 124 5.89 22.59 -11.52
C GLY A 124 6.25 23.92 -10.88
N SER A 125 7.51 24.08 -10.48
CA SER A 125 8.10 25.33 -9.99
C SER A 125 9.48 25.58 -10.59
N LEU A 126 9.58 25.38 -11.90
CA LEU A 126 10.56 26.06 -12.74
C LEU A 126 10.00 27.37 -13.27
N SER A 127 10.23 28.47 -12.54
CA SER A 127 10.36 29.79 -13.18
C SER A 127 11.17 30.77 -12.34
N ASN A 128 12.27 31.25 -12.94
CA ASN A 128 13.03 32.48 -12.63
C ASN A 128 13.46 32.70 -11.17
N SER A 129 14.75 32.64 -10.83
CA SER A 129 15.71 33.63 -11.33
C SER A 129 17.16 33.16 -11.32
N LEU A 130 17.77 33.03 -12.51
CA LEU A 130 19.23 32.97 -12.67
C LEU A 130 19.73 34.33 -13.18
N SER A 131 20.55 35.04 -12.42
CA SER A 131 21.53 36.04 -12.91
C SER A 131 22.50 36.45 -11.78
N PRO A 132 23.74 36.88 -12.11
CA PRO A 132 24.91 36.50 -11.31
C PRO A 132 25.45 37.58 -10.36
N ASP A 133 26.29 37.09 -9.44
CA ASP A 133 27.16 37.85 -8.54
C ASP A 133 28.27 38.64 -9.28
N PRO A 134 28.48 39.94 -8.96
CA PRO A 134 29.69 40.67 -9.30
C PRO A 134 30.54 40.98 -8.04
N SER A 135 31.57 40.17 -7.83
CA SER A 135 32.69 40.41 -6.89
C SER A 135 33.72 41.43 -7.49
N PRO A 136 34.71 41.96 -6.74
CA PRO A 136 34.53 42.92 -5.64
C PRO A 136 35.48 44.16 -5.69
N LYS A 137 35.30 45.09 -4.74
CA LYS A 137 36.26 46.13 -4.28
C LYS A 137 36.74 47.22 -5.27
N GLY A 138 36.10 48.39 -5.21
CA GLY A 138 36.70 49.69 -5.57
C GLY A 138 37.05 50.52 -4.32
N ARG A 139 38.31 50.96 -4.18
CA ARG A 139 38.80 51.76 -3.05
C ARG A 139 38.71 53.25 -3.37
N GLY A 140 37.75 53.96 -2.78
CA GLY A 140 37.45 55.38 -3.06
C GLY A 140 38.10 56.39 -2.12
N VAL A 141 38.61 57.47 -2.72
CA VAL A 141 39.28 58.65 -2.13
C VAL A 141 39.01 59.81 -3.12
N ILE A 142 38.94 61.09 -2.78
CA ILE A 142 39.36 61.83 -1.58
C ILE A 142 38.31 62.92 -1.29
N SER A 143 38.05 63.27 -0.02
CA SER A 143 37.78 64.67 0.41
C SER A 143 37.85 64.84 1.92
#